data_AF-A0A238VAM5-F1
#
_entry.id   AF-A0A238VAM5-F1
#
_cell.length_a   1.000
_cell.length_b   1.000
_cell.length_c   1.000
_cell.angle_alpha   90.00
_cell.angle_beta   90.00
_cell.angle_gamma   90.00
#
_symmetry.space_group_name_H-M   'P 1'
#
loop_
_entity.id
_entity.type
_entity.pdbx_description
1 polymer ?
#
loop_
_entity_poly.entity_id
_entity_poly.type
_entity_poly.pdbx_seq_one_letter_code
_entity_poly.pdbx_strand_id
1 'polypeptide(L)'
;MGDITIIAKNFAENASGCIREDAAQIRNQSGKKVVQNGDKGINFDKNKDRKPSTDIRITKVEGPFDANGKLVENVVIGRSYLFKATPTRKPSKTELPLLKWAMKLDEGQKEIISGTAPFNKLDGEKIVIPLILKQDFEKAKVYAFYQKADDGVSIELSLKVDGFLYVLLYTSQNKRGDEMFRAAALTRKKDIENGAYFRKGKDLIILSEFQDIASIAKIFKEQIIDRKTKELSIWSHAAPDGPTGTTTTSTDALDGKQMTLTGWRKLKFNWVDHGDKAVANFFGCKTGLPSGKSFSRNISSLPNFKNVLVAGQQNSGYPSQYTNYRINSENGEDNFINENSKNITFQITYLIGGKGRSDDWNLDEQDVAYAMQINKNGKTVSHKFQEGKRK
;
A
#
# COMPACT_ATOMS: atom_id res chain seq x y z
N MET A 1 -71.26 22.15 23.71
CA MET A 1 -69.89 22.33 24.23
C MET A 1 -69.72 23.82 24.47
N GLY A 2 -69.54 24.23 25.72
CA GLY A 2 -69.50 25.64 26.09
C GLY A 2 -68.06 26.16 26.03
N ASP A 3 -67.85 27.25 25.30
CA ASP A 3 -66.60 27.97 25.28
C ASP A 3 -66.49 28.83 26.55
N ILE A 4 -65.44 28.58 27.34
CA ILE A 4 -65.12 29.43 28.49
C ILE A 4 -64.32 30.62 27.99
N THR A 5 -64.92 31.81 28.06
CA THR A 5 -64.23 33.09 27.85
C THR A 5 -63.84 33.68 29.19
N ILE A 6 -62.54 33.79 29.46
CA ILE A 6 -62.03 34.45 30.68
C ILE A 6 -61.67 35.90 30.33
N ILE A 7 -62.39 36.86 30.92
CA ILE A 7 -62.06 38.29 30.87
C ILE A 7 -61.55 38.68 32.25
N ALA A 8 -60.25 38.91 32.38
CA ALA A 8 -59.66 39.46 33.60
C ALA A 8 -58.94 40.77 33.27
N LYS A 9 -59.19 41.81 34.08
CA LYS A 9 -58.85 43.19 33.74
C LYS A 9 -57.39 43.58 33.99
N ASN A 10 -56.60 42.82 34.76
CA ASN A 10 -55.17 43.05 34.96
C ASN A 10 -54.48 41.84 35.60
N PHE A 11 -53.25 41.54 35.18
CA PHE A 11 -52.28 40.80 35.99
C PHE A 11 -50.86 41.15 35.53
N ALA A 12 -49.92 41.38 36.45
CA ALA A 12 -48.57 41.85 36.16
C ALA A 12 -47.50 40.80 36.52
N GLU A 13 -46.46 40.67 35.69
CA GLU A 13 -45.10 40.29 36.11
C GLU A 13 -44.07 40.54 34.97
N ASN A 14 -42.80 40.77 35.33
CA ASN A 14 -41.73 41.18 34.43
C ASN A 14 -40.97 39.99 33.81
N ALA A 15 -40.91 39.92 32.47
CA ALA A 15 -40.00 39.02 31.75
C ALA A 15 -39.20 39.81 30.70
N SER A 16 -37.88 39.57 30.61
CA SER A 16 -36.97 40.22 29.65
C SER A 16 -36.36 39.21 28.68
N GLY A 17 -36.49 39.47 27.36
CA GLY A 17 -35.89 38.70 26.27
C GLY A 17 -36.50 39.01 24.89
N CYS A 18 -35.67 39.04 23.83
CA CYS A 18 -36.10 39.24 22.43
C CYS A 18 -36.38 37.89 21.72
N ILE A 19 -37.34 37.88 20.80
CA ILE A 19 -37.73 36.71 19.98
C ILE A 19 -36.68 36.45 18.88
N ARG A 20 -36.22 35.21 18.72
CA ARG A 20 -35.28 34.80 17.67
C ARG A 20 -35.99 34.62 16.32
N GLU A 21 -35.49 35.29 15.28
CA GLU A 21 -36.07 35.27 13.92
C GLU A 21 -35.62 34.07 13.06
N ASP A 22 -34.70 33.23 13.54
CA ASP A 22 -34.12 32.09 12.81
C ASP A 22 -34.72 30.72 13.18
N ALA A 23 -35.65 30.68 14.13
CA ALA A 23 -36.29 29.47 14.63
C ALA A 23 -37.42 28.98 13.71
N ALA A 24 -37.46 27.67 13.42
CA ALA A 24 -38.50 27.05 12.59
C ALA A 24 -39.86 26.87 13.32
N GLN A 25 -39.83 26.84 14.65
CA GLN A 25 -41.01 26.86 15.52
C GLN A 25 -40.66 27.68 16.76
N ILE A 26 -41.50 28.65 17.11
CA ILE A 26 -41.44 29.32 18.41
C ILE A 26 -42.45 28.62 19.30
N ARG A 27 -41.96 27.84 20.28
CA ARG A 27 -42.80 27.28 21.34
C ARG A 27 -42.57 28.09 22.62
N ASN A 28 -43.60 28.79 23.09
CA ASN A 28 -43.64 29.28 24.46
C ASN A 28 -43.96 28.10 25.38
N GLN A 29 -42.93 27.52 25.99
CA GLN A 29 -43.12 26.51 27.04
C GLN A 29 -43.01 27.21 28.39
N SER A 30 -44.14 27.36 29.08
CA SER A 30 -44.17 27.78 30.48
C SER A 30 -44.66 26.61 31.31
N GLY A 31 -43.95 26.29 32.40
CA GLY A 31 -44.42 25.33 33.39
C GLY A 31 -45.60 25.85 34.22
N LYS A 32 -45.98 27.13 34.06
CA LYS A 32 -47.12 27.76 34.73
C LYS A 32 -47.90 28.70 33.79
N LYS A 33 -47.65 30.02 33.79
CA LYS A 33 -48.45 31.01 33.03
C LYS A 33 -47.59 31.80 32.03
N VAL A 34 -48.21 32.23 30.93
CA VAL A 34 -47.67 33.20 29.95
C VAL A 34 -48.69 34.34 29.82
N VAL A 35 -48.24 35.59 29.76
CA VAL A 35 -49.10 36.79 29.63
C VAL A 35 -48.60 37.65 28.46
N GLN A 36 -49.52 38.13 27.62
CA GLN A 36 -49.24 39.05 26.51
C GLN A 36 -50.31 40.15 26.51
N ASN A 37 -49.91 41.42 26.34
CA ASN A 37 -50.81 42.59 26.38
C ASN A 37 -50.71 43.41 25.08
N GLY A 38 -51.79 44.08 24.66
CA GLY A 38 -51.76 45.03 23.54
C GLY A 38 -52.98 45.95 23.50
N ASP A 39 -52.77 47.27 23.50
CA ASP A 39 -53.83 48.30 23.54
C ASP A 39 -54.77 48.28 22.32
N LYS A 40 -54.31 47.75 21.18
CA LYS A 40 -55.08 47.60 19.94
C LYS A 40 -55.24 46.15 19.51
N GLY A 41 -54.98 45.20 20.41
CA GLY A 41 -54.88 43.78 20.11
C GLY A 41 -53.43 43.33 19.84
N ILE A 42 -53.21 42.03 19.92
CA ILE A 42 -51.91 41.39 19.68
C ILE A 42 -51.93 40.82 18.27
N ASN A 43 -51.26 41.50 17.35
CA ASN A 43 -51.05 40.97 16.00
C ASN A 43 -49.75 40.18 15.99
N PHE A 44 -49.85 38.90 15.66
CA PHE A 44 -48.70 38.17 15.15
C PHE A 44 -48.56 38.60 13.69
N ASP A 45 -47.49 39.31 13.36
CA ASP A 45 -47.14 39.66 11.97
C ASP A 45 -47.34 38.43 11.07
N LYS A 46 -47.71 38.64 9.80
CA LYS A 46 -47.70 37.55 8.79
C LYS A 46 -46.35 36.84 8.90
N ASN A 47 -46.38 35.50 8.86
CA ASN A 47 -45.17 34.67 8.86
C ASN A 47 -44.12 35.32 7.95
N LYS A 48 -43.08 35.89 8.57
CA LYS A 48 -41.94 36.43 7.84
C LYS A 48 -41.17 35.24 7.32
N ASP A 49 -40.69 35.33 6.09
CA ASP A 49 -39.80 34.31 5.57
C ASP A 49 -38.64 34.13 6.55
N ARG A 50 -38.37 32.87 6.88
CA ARG A 50 -37.34 32.51 7.84
C ARG A 50 -36.03 33.17 7.41
N LYS A 51 -35.46 34.02 8.26
CA LYS A 51 -34.11 34.53 8.00
C LYS A 51 -33.16 33.32 7.96
N PRO A 52 -32.21 33.27 7.00
CA PRO A 52 -31.22 32.21 6.95
C PRO A 52 -30.58 32.05 8.31
N SER A 53 -30.30 30.81 8.73
CA SER A 53 -29.62 30.58 10.00
C SER A 53 -28.37 31.45 10.06
N THR A 54 -28.25 32.22 11.14
CA THR A 54 -27.08 33.07 11.38
C THR A 54 -25.81 32.22 11.48
N ASP A 55 -25.96 30.98 11.96
CA ASP A 55 -24.88 30.03 12.12
C ASP A 55 -24.52 29.40 10.76
N ILE A 56 -23.29 29.67 10.32
CA ILE A 56 -22.71 28.97 9.19
C ILE A 56 -22.28 27.55 9.61
N ARG A 57 -22.72 26.54 8.85
CA ARG A 57 -22.38 25.12 9.06
C ARG A 57 -21.98 24.49 7.74
N ILE A 58 -21.19 23.42 7.79
CA ILE A 58 -20.91 22.60 6.61
C ILE A 58 -21.95 21.50 6.51
N THR A 59 -22.51 21.30 5.32
CA THR A 59 -23.53 20.28 5.04
C THR A 59 -23.00 19.14 4.19
N LYS A 60 -21.89 19.35 3.47
CA LYS A 60 -21.26 18.33 2.63
C LYS A 60 -19.77 18.55 2.51
N VAL A 61 -18.99 17.47 2.51
CA VAL A 61 -17.59 17.44 2.10
C VAL A 61 -17.48 16.58 0.85
N GLU A 62 -16.71 17.04 -0.13
CA GLU A 62 -16.50 16.37 -1.41
C GLU A 62 -15.00 16.33 -1.73
N GLY A 63 -14.58 15.28 -2.41
CA GLY A 63 -13.20 15.02 -2.77
C GLY A 63 -12.86 13.54 -2.60
N PRO A 64 -11.60 13.16 -2.76
CA PRO A 64 -10.49 13.99 -3.23
C PRO A 64 -10.57 14.18 -4.76
N PHE A 65 -10.33 15.40 -5.24
CA PHE A 65 -10.21 15.68 -6.68
C PHE A 65 -8.74 15.82 -7.09
N ASP A 66 -8.37 15.33 -8.27
CA ASP A 66 -7.05 15.53 -8.86
C ASP A 66 -6.87 16.96 -9.42
N ALA A 67 -5.69 17.25 -9.98
CA ALA A 67 -5.36 18.55 -10.56
C ALA A 67 -6.26 18.95 -11.74
N ASN A 68 -6.96 17.99 -12.37
CA ASN A 68 -7.90 18.24 -13.46
C ASN A 68 -9.35 18.34 -12.96
N GLY A 69 -9.57 18.31 -11.64
CA GLY A 69 -10.90 18.36 -11.03
C GLY A 69 -11.68 17.05 -11.11
N LYS A 70 -11.03 15.93 -11.47
CA LYS A 70 -11.68 14.62 -11.51
C LYS A 70 -11.66 13.95 -10.14
N LEU A 71 -12.77 13.36 -9.73
CA LEU A 71 -12.87 12.60 -8.48
C LEU A 71 -11.93 11.39 -8.53
N VAL A 72 -11.18 11.18 -7.45
CA VAL A 72 -10.23 10.09 -7.32
C VAL A 72 -10.70 9.13 -6.23
N GLU A 73 -10.73 7.84 -6.57
CA GLU A 73 -11.13 6.78 -5.63
C GLU A 73 -10.04 6.50 -4.59
N ASN A 74 -8.76 6.53 -5.00
CA ASN A 74 -7.62 6.20 -4.14
C ASN A 74 -6.53 7.29 -4.18
N VAL A 75 -6.09 7.75 -3.00
CA VAL A 75 -5.11 8.84 -2.86
C VAL A 75 -3.69 8.33 -2.75
N VAL A 76 -2.71 9.17 -3.07
CA VAL A 76 -1.27 8.85 -2.99
C VAL A 76 -0.60 9.81 -2.02
N ILE A 77 0.18 9.29 -1.06
CA ILE A 77 0.94 10.11 -0.10
C ILE A 77 1.86 11.09 -0.82
N GLY A 78 1.93 12.31 -0.28
CA GLY A 78 2.74 13.41 -0.80
C GLY A 78 2.15 14.13 -2.00
N ARG A 79 1.02 13.66 -2.56
CA ARG A 79 0.30 14.40 -3.61
C ARG A 79 -0.73 15.34 -3.00
N SER A 80 -0.93 16.47 -3.68
CA SER A 80 -1.99 17.42 -3.33
C SER A 80 -3.30 17.02 -4.00
N TYR A 81 -4.38 17.04 -3.23
CA TYR A 81 -5.74 16.81 -3.71
C TYR A 81 -6.63 17.97 -3.30
N LEU A 82 -7.57 18.33 -4.16
CA LEU A 82 -8.55 19.36 -3.85
C LEU A 82 -9.73 18.75 -3.10
N PHE A 83 -10.14 19.41 -2.02
CA PHE A 83 -11.35 19.10 -1.26
C PHE A 83 -12.29 20.29 -1.32
N LYS A 84 -13.60 20.01 -1.32
CA LYS A 84 -14.65 21.03 -1.34
C LYS A 84 -15.58 20.84 -0.16
N ALA A 85 -15.98 21.93 0.48
CA ALA A 85 -16.97 21.98 1.54
C ALA A 85 -18.14 22.85 1.12
N THR A 86 -19.36 22.35 1.29
CA THR A 86 -20.60 23.09 1.02
C THR A 86 -21.12 23.68 2.32
N PRO A 87 -21.12 25.01 2.49
CA PRO A 87 -21.71 25.67 3.65
C PRO A 87 -23.24 25.87 3.51
N THR A 88 -23.94 26.10 4.61
CA THR A 88 -25.38 26.45 4.64
C THR A 88 -25.69 27.79 3.99
N ARG A 89 -24.70 28.69 3.93
CA ARG A 89 -24.74 30.00 3.25
C ARG A 89 -23.33 30.41 2.83
N LYS A 90 -23.23 31.37 1.92
CA LYS A 90 -21.93 31.96 1.55
C LYS A 90 -21.24 32.55 2.80
N PRO A 91 -19.98 32.16 3.10
CA PRO A 91 -19.22 32.72 4.21
C PRO A 91 -18.85 34.18 3.94
N SER A 92 -18.80 34.98 5.00
CA SER A 92 -18.20 36.31 4.95
C SER A 92 -16.67 36.21 4.79
N LYS A 93 -16.02 37.33 4.48
CA LYS A 93 -14.55 37.42 4.41
C LYS A 93 -13.87 37.04 5.72
N THR A 94 -14.50 37.33 6.86
CA THR A 94 -13.96 37.01 8.19
C THR A 94 -14.26 35.57 8.61
N GLU A 95 -15.32 34.96 8.07
CA GLU A 95 -15.69 33.57 8.34
C GLU A 95 -14.89 32.57 7.49
N LEU A 96 -14.53 32.90 6.25
CA LEU A 96 -13.77 32.00 5.38
C LEU A 96 -12.50 31.40 6.04
N PRO A 97 -11.62 32.18 6.70
CA PRO A 97 -10.43 31.63 7.36
C PRO A 97 -10.73 30.87 8.65
N LEU A 98 -11.96 30.93 9.19
CA LEU A 98 -12.32 30.20 10.42
C LEU A 98 -12.71 28.74 10.17
N LEU A 99 -12.91 28.35 8.90
CA LEU A 99 -13.20 26.96 8.56
C LEU A 99 -11.98 26.08 8.88
N LYS A 100 -12.21 25.07 9.72
CA LYS A 100 -11.21 24.08 10.11
C LYS A 100 -11.37 22.81 9.28
N TRP A 101 -10.25 22.17 9.01
CA TRP A 101 -10.19 20.83 8.44
C TRP A 101 -9.58 19.86 9.45
N ALA A 102 -10.10 18.64 9.50
CA ALA A 102 -9.56 17.58 10.34
C ALA A 102 -9.49 16.27 9.57
N MET A 103 -8.67 15.36 10.07
CA MET A 103 -8.53 14.01 9.54
C MET A 103 -8.61 13.00 10.69
N LYS A 104 -9.30 11.89 10.45
CA LYS A 104 -9.27 10.71 11.32
C LYS A 104 -8.64 9.58 10.53
N LEU A 105 -7.50 9.07 11.00
CA LEU A 105 -6.82 7.93 10.40
C LEU A 105 -7.33 6.64 11.07
N ASP A 106 -7.74 5.67 10.26
CA ASP A 106 -8.21 4.35 10.67
C ASP A 106 -9.20 4.41 11.86
N GLU A 107 -8.91 3.73 12.97
CA GLU A 107 -9.67 3.78 14.22
C GLU A 107 -9.16 4.84 15.22
N GLY A 108 -8.23 5.69 14.80
CA GLY A 108 -7.57 6.69 15.63
C GLY A 108 -8.45 7.89 16.01
N GLN A 109 -7.83 8.88 16.68
CA GLN A 109 -8.51 10.12 17.04
C GLN A 109 -8.61 11.09 15.85
N LYS A 110 -9.60 11.98 15.91
CA LYS A 110 -9.75 13.08 14.95
C LYS A 110 -8.70 14.15 15.27
N GLU A 111 -7.82 14.44 14.31
CA GLU A 111 -6.77 15.44 14.43
C GLU A 111 -7.04 16.64 13.52
N ILE A 112 -6.92 17.85 14.07
CA ILE A 112 -7.08 19.08 13.30
C ILE A 112 -5.84 19.26 12.40
N ILE A 113 -6.07 19.46 11.10
CA ILE A 113 -5.01 19.78 10.15
C ILE A 113 -4.62 21.24 10.35
N SER A 114 -3.50 21.46 11.03
CA SER A 114 -2.99 22.79 11.36
C SER A 114 -2.62 23.60 10.12
N GLY A 115 -2.73 24.92 10.23
CA GLY A 115 -2.31 25.85 9.17
C GLY A 115 -3.19 25.87 7.92
N THR A 116 -4.36 25.21 7.91
CA THR A 116 -5.27 25.15 6.74
C THR A 116 -6.12 26.40 6.56
N ALA A 117 -6.51 27.04 7.67
CA ALA A 117 -7.31 28.26 7.74
C ALA A 117 -7.01 29.34 6.66
N PRO A 118 -5.75 29.81 6.49
CA PRO A 118 -5.43 30.86 5.52
C PRO A 118 -5.51 30.40 4.05
N PHE A 119 -5.58 29.09 3.79
CA PHE A 119 -5.61 28.54 2.43
C PHE A 119 -7.01 28.23 1.90
N ASN A 120 -8.05 28.42 2.72
CA ASN A 120 -9.44 28.29 2.28
C ASN A 120 -9.75 29.33 1.18
N LYS A 121 -10.29 28.88 0.05
CA LYS A 121 -10.73 29.74 -1.06
C LYS A 121 -12.20 29.52 -1.38
N LEU A 122 -12.86 30.53 -1.95
CA LEU A 122 -14.21 30.37 -2.50
C LEU A 122 -14.13 29.95 -3.97
N ASP A 123 -14.87 28.91 -4.31
CA ASP A 123 -15.14 28.43 -5.68
C ASP A 123 -16.66 28.37 -5.85
N GLY A 124 -17.23 29.46 -6.39
CA GLY A 124 -18.68 29.68 -6.39
C GLY A 124 -19.25 29.76 -4.97
N GLU A 125 -20.14 28.82 -4.64
CA GLU A 125 -20.76 28.69 -3.31
C GLU A 125 -20.00 27.75 -2.36
N LYS A 126 -18.95 27.07 -2.85
CA LYS A 126 -18.18 26.09 -2.10
C LYS A 126 -16.87 26.68 -1.58
N ILE A 127 -16.41 26.17 -0.45
CA ILE A 127 -15.08 26.46 0.09
C ILE A 127 -14.15 25.34 -0.34
N VAL A 128 -13.00 25.66 -0.92
CA VAL A 128 -12.05 24.68 -1.44
C VAL A 128 -10.70 24.80 -0.76
N ILE A 129 -10.04 23.66 -0.58
CA ILE A 129 -8.69 23.58 -0.01
C ILE A 129 -7.87 22.49 -0.71
N PRO A 130 -6.61 22.77 -1.08
CA PRO A 130 -5.65 21.73 -1.43
C PRO A 130 -5.04 21.13 -0.16
N LEU A 131 -5.13 19.81 0.02
CA LEU A 131 -4.48 19.08 1.12
C LEU A 131 -3.43 18.11 0.59
N ILE A 132 -2.30 18.00 1.30
CA ILE A 132 -1.27 17.00 1.05
C ILE A 132 -1.29 16.01 2.21
N LEU A 133 -1.56 14.75 1.92
CA LEU A 133 -1.57 13.68 2.91
C LEU A 133 -0.13 13.18 3.10
N LYS A 134 0.37 13.19 4.34
CA LYS A 134 1.78 12.92 4.67
C LYS A 134 2.02 11.63 5.44
N GLN A 135 0.96 11.00 5.93
CA GLN A 135 1.01 9.80 6.76
C GLN A 135 0.26 8.66 6.08
N ASP A 136 0.80 7.45 6.16
CA ASP A 136 0.15 6.23 5.66
C ASP A 136 -1.09 5.88 6.50
N PHE A 137 -2.10 5.31 5.85
CA PHE A 137 -3.35 4.83 6.45
C PHE A 137 -3.99 3.77 5.56
N GLU A 138 -4.82 2.91 6.12
CA GLU A 138 -5.69 2.03 5.31
C GLU A 138 -6.95 2.81 4.89
N LYS A 139 -7.55 3.50 5.87
CA LYS A 139 -8.69 4.37 5.67
C LYS A 139 -8.47 5.71 6.38
N ALA A 140 -8.92 6.78 5.77
CA ALA A 140 -8.97 8.07 6.44
C ALA A 140 -10.31 8.75 6.21
N LYS A 141 -10.77 9.54 7.19
CA LYS A 141 -11.92 10.43 7.01
C LYS A 141 -11.47 11.88 7.06
N VAL A 142 -11.89 12.68 6.09
CA VAL A 142 -11.63 14.13 6.06
C VAL A 142 -12.90 14.88 6.39
N TYR A 143 -12.77 15.88 7.25
CA TYR A 143 -13.84 16.69 7.81
C TYR A 143 -13.61 18.17 7.54
N ALA A 144 -14.69 18.93 7.40
CA ALA A 144 -14.68 20.39 7.39
C ALA A 144 -15.75 20.94 8.36
N PHE A 145 -15.39 21.88 9.22
CA PHE A 145 -16.31 22.39 10.25
C PHE A 145 -15.90 23.76 10.82
N TYR A 146 -16.88 24.51 11.32
CA TYR A 146 -16.66 25.75 12.06
C TYR A 146 -16.54 25.53 13.58
N GLN A 147 -17.45 24.75 14.14
CA GLN A 147 -17.51 24.48 15.59
C GLN A 147 -17.08 23.05 15.94
N LYS A 148 -17.79 22.04 15.38
CA LYS A 148 -17.54 20.63 15.65
C LYS A 148 -17.66 19.80 14.36
N ALA A 149 -16.76 18.82 14.20
CA ALA A 149 -16.81 17.86 13.11
C ALA A 149 -17.99 16.89 13.28
N ASP A 150 -18.64 16.56 12.16
CA ASP A 150 -19.75 15.60 12.08
C ASP A 150 -19.33 14.41 11.20
N ASP A 151 -19.53 13.19 11.68
CA ASP A 151 -19.22 11.97 10.92
C ASP A 151 -20.12 11.79 9.70
N GLY A 152 -21.34 12.33 9.73
CA GLY A 152 -22.23 12.41 8.56
C GLY A 152 -21.78 13.44 7.52
N VAL A 153 -20.88 14.35 7.87
CA VAL A 153 -20.34 15.41 7.00
C VAL A 153 -18.83 15.21 6.85
N SER A 154 -18.47 14.06 6.29
CA SER A 154 -17.09 13.65 6.04
C SER A 154 -16.98 12.89 4.71
N ILE A 155 -15.76 12.69 4.25
CA ILE A 155 -15.47 11.81 3.12
C ILE A 155 -14.44 10.76 3.53
N GLU A 156 -14.69 9.51 3.15
CA GLU A 156 -13.76 8.40 3.36
C GLU A 156 -12.74 8.35 2.21
N LEU A 157 -11.48 8.14 2.56
CA LEU A 157 -10.35 8.02 1.67
C LEU A 157 -9.75 6.63 1.81
N SER A 158 -9.33 6.06 0.69
CA SER A 158 -8.53 4.84 0.65
C SER A 158 -7.15 5.17 0.07
N LEU A 159 -6.10 4.64 0.69
CA LEU A 159 -4.75 4.86 0.23
C LEU A 159 -4.45 3.95 -0.97
N LYS A 160 -4.07 4.55 -2.10
CA LYS A 160 -3.35 3.84 -3.15
C LYS A 160 -1.92 3.64 -2.67
N VAL A 161 -1.56 2.40 -2.39
CA VAL A 161 -0.18 2.05 -2.07
C VAL A 161 0.71 2.30 -3.31
N ASP A 162 1.37 3.46 -3.37
CA ASP A 162 2.32 3.83 -4.44
C ASP A 162 3.68 3.21 -4.12
N GLY A 163 3.94 2.04 -4.69
CA GLY A 163 5.14 1.26 -4.38
C GLY A 163 5.19 -0.07 -5.08
N PHE A 164 6.40 -0.49 -5.47
CA PHE A 164 6.63 -1.86 -5.90
C PHE A 164 7.01 -2.74 -4.73
N LEU A 165 6.70 -4.02 -4.87
CA LEU A 165 7.12 -5.06 -3.97
C LEU A 165 8.21 -5.92 -4.61
N TYR A 166 9.27 -6.18 -3.85
CA TYR A 166 10.34 -7.11 -4.19
C TYR A 166 10.33 -8.23 -3.14
N VAL A 167 10.09 -9.47 -3.56
CA VAL A 167 9.99 -10.64 -2.68
C VAL A 167 11.21 -11.52 -2.87
N LEU A 168 12.04 -11.61 -1.84
CA LEU A 168 13.32 -12.32 -1.83
C LEU A 168 13.22 -13.47 -0.83
N LEU A 169 13.22 -14.69 -1.33
CA LEU A 169 12.98 -15.90 -0.55
C LEU A 169 14.20 -16.81 -0.58
N TYR A 170 14.60 -17.36 0.55
CA TYR A 170 15.68 -18.34 0.59
C TYR A 170 15.33 -19.52 1.48
N THR A 171 15.85 -20.71 1.17
CA THR A 171 15.66 -21.86 2.05
C THR A 171 16.52 -21.78 3.31
N SER A 172 16.00 -22.27 4.43
CA SER A 172 16.75 -22.48 5.68
C SER A 172 16.63 -23.92 6.20
N GLN A 173 17.55 -24.33 7.07
CA GLN A 173 17.66 -25.68 7.64
C GLN A 173 18.05 -26.78 6.64
N ASN A 174 18.84 -26.44 5.61
CA ASN A 174 19.53 -27.45 4.81
C ASN A 174 20.76 -27.98 5.55
N LYS A 175 21.19 -29.19 5.17
CA LYS A 175 22.50 -29.71 5.61
C LYS A 175 23.67 -28.88 5.10
N ARG A 176 23.51 -28.19 3.97
CA ARG A 176 24.53 -27.35 3.30
C ARG A 176 23.85 -26.26 2.47
N GLY A 177 24.50 -25.09 2.36
CA GLY A 177 24.14 -24.05 1.40
C GLY A 177 23.26 -22.92 1.93
N ASP A 178 22.74 -23.01 3.16
CA ASP A 178 21.85 -21.96 3.71
C ASP A 178 22.54 -20.60 3.80
N GLU A 179 23.78 -20.58 4.28
CA GLU A 179 24.53 -19.33 4.42
C GLU A 179 24.76 -18.65 3.09
N MET A 180 25.11 -19.41 2.03
CA MET A 180 25.25 -18.83 0.69
C MET A 180 23.92 -18.37 0.11
N PHE A 181 22.81 -19.07 0.35
CA PHE A 181 21.49 -18.63 -0.12
C PHE A 181 21.04 -17.35 0.59
N ARG A 182 21.21 -17.29 1.91
CA ARG A 182 20.92 -16.10 2.72
C ARG A 182 21.80 -14.92 2.31
N ALA A 183 23.12 -15.13 2.11
CA ALA A 183 24.03 -14.09 1.65
C ALA A 183 23.71 -13.61 0.23
N ALA A 184 23.28 -14.51 -0.67
CA ALA A 184 22.86 -14.14 -2.02
C ALA A 184 21.56 -13.33 -2.03
N ALA A 185 20.59 -13.69 -1.18
CA ALA A 185 19.37 -12.93 -1.01
C ALA A 185 19.64 -11.54 -0.39
N LEU A 186 20.51 -11.46 0.63
CA LEU A 186 20.98 -10.20 1.23
C LEU A 186 21.73 -9.32 0.22
N THR A 187 22.54 -9.92 -0.64
CA THR A 187 23.22 -9.22 -1.74
C THR A 187 22.21 -8.61 -2.70
N ARG A 188 21.20 -9.38 -3.14
CA ARG A 188 20.15 -8.82 -4.01
C ARG A 188 19.34 -7.73 -3.33
N LYS A 189 19.03 -7.87 -2.03
CA LYS A 189 18.40 -6.80 -1.24
C LYS A 189 19.23 -5.52 -1.31
N LYS A 190 20.53 -5.61 -1.04
CA LYS A 190 21.47 -4.48 -1.10
C LYS A 190 21.55 -3.87 -2.50
N ASP A 191 21.57 -4.69 -3.54
CA ASP A 191 21.58 -4.21 -4.93
C ASP A 191 20.30 -3.48 -5.31
N ILE A 192 19.14 -3.96 -4.85
CA ILE A 192 17.86 -3.27 -5.03
C ILE A 192 17.87 -1.94 -4.27
N GLU A 193 18.23 -1.93 -2.99
CA GLU A 193 18.22 -0.71 -2.15
C GLU A 193 19.14 0.39 -2.68
N ASN A 194 20.27 0.02 -3.29
CA ASN A 194 21.22 0.95 -3.90
C ASN A 194 20.91 1.27 -5.37
N GLY A 195 19.96 0.57 -5.98
CA GLY A 195 19.58 0.77 -7.37
C GLY A 195 18.79 2.06 -7.57
N ALA A 196 19.09 2.81 -8.65
CA ALA A 196 18.39 4.06 -8.97
C ALA A 196 16.86 3.89 -9.18
N TYR A 197 16.40 2.67 -9.41
CA TYR A 197 15.00 2.32 -9.60
C TYR A 197 14.23 2.08 -8.29
N PHE A 198 14.91 1.97 -7.16
CA PHE A 198 14.28 1.73 -5.86
C PHE A 198 13.91 3.04 -5.19
N ARG A 199 12.63 3.19 -4.86
CA ARG A 199 12.09 4.41 -4.25
C ARG A 199 12.01 4.22 -2.74
N LYS A 200 13.04 4.67 -2.02
CA LYS A 200 13.08 4.62 -0.55
C LYS A 200 11.81 5.24 0.06
N GLY A 201 11.18 4.53 1.00
CA GLY A 201 9.93 4.93 1.64
C GLY A 201 8.66 4.66 0.82
N LYS A 202 8.79 4.26 -0.46
CA LYS A 202 7.66 3.87 -1.31
C LYS A 202 7.69 2.39 -1.64
N ASP A 203 8.83 1.86 -2.04
CA ASP A 203 8.97 0.46 -2.40
C ASP A 203 9.26 -0.40 -1.14
N LEU A 204 8.82 -1.65 -1.17
CA LEU A 204 8.99 -2.60 -0.07
C LEU A 204 9.79 -3.82 -0.53
N ILE A 205 10.72 -4.27 0.32
CA ILE A 205 11.46 -5.52 0.11
C ILE A 205 11.08 -6.47 1.24
N ILE A 206 10.53 -7.63 0.88
CA ILE A 206 10.34 -8.75 1.79
C ILE A 206 11.55 -9.66 1.61
N LEU A 207 12.31 -9.87 2.68
CA LEU A 207 13.36 -10.88 2.75
C LEU A 207 12.91 -11.92 3.77
N SER A 208 12.65 -13.14 3.33
CA SER A 208 12.07 -14.17 4.20
C SER A 208 12.65 -15.55 3.89
N GLU A 209 12.85 -16.33 4.94
CA GLU A 209 13.21 -17.73 4.80
C GLU A 209 11.98 -18.63 4.67
N PHE A 210 12.15 -19.78 4.03
CA PHE A 210 11.14 -20.84 4.01
C PHE A 210 11.77 -22.23 4.16
N GLN A 211 10.98 -23.16 4.67
CA GLN A 211 11.35 -24.58 4.77
C GLN A 211 10.41 -25.43 3.94
N ASP A 212 9.11 -25.20 4.09
CA ASP A 212 8.09 -25.75 3.21
C ASP A 212 7.87 -24.81 2.02
N ILE A 213 8.12 -25.27 0.79
CA ILE A 213 7.93 -24.46 -0.42
C ILE A 213 6.47 -24.02 -0.62
N ALA A 214 5.49 -24.76 -0.09
CA ALA A 214 4.09 -24.36 -0.16
C ALA A 214 3.76 -23.16 0.75
N SER A 215 4.59 -22.91 1.78
CA SER A 215 4.42 -21.75 2.67
C SER A 215 4.60 -20.41 1.97
N ILE A 216 5.16 -20.39 0.75
CA ILE A 216 5.22 -19.19 -0.10
C ILE A 216 3.81 -18.61 -0.29
N ALA A 217 2.76 -19.44 -0.40
CA ALA A 217 1.39 -18.96 -0.50
C ALA A 217 0.98 -18.08 0.70
N LYS A 218 1.45 -18.45 1.90
CA LYS A 218 1.20 -17.72 3.15
C LYS A 218 1.94 -16.37 3.15
N ILE A 219 3.20 -16.35 2.72
CA ILE A 219 3.98 -15.10 2.57
C ILE A 219 3.24 -14.11 1.67
N PHE A 220 2.73 -14.58 0.52
CA PHE A 220 1.96 -13.73 -0.39
C PHE A 220 0.59 -13.32 0.14
N LYS A 221 -0.04 -14.14 1.00
CA LYS A 221 -1.36 -13.84 1.59
C LYS A 221 -1.27 -12.87 2.77
N GLU A 222 -0.27 -13.00 3.63
CA GLU A 222 -0.15 -12.27 4.89
C GLU A 222 0.58 -10.93 4.75
N GLN A 223 1.46 -10.79 3.75
CA GLN A 223 2.35 -9.64 3.62
C GLN A 223 2.00 -8.72 2.43
N ILE A 224 0.96 -9.05 1.65
CA ILE A 224 0.67 -8.34 0.39
C ILE A 224 -0.83 -8.18 0.20
N ILE A 225 -1.34 -7.06 0.71
CA ILE A 225 -2.61 -6.52 0.24
C ILE A 225 -2.22 -5.17 -0.38
N ASP A 226 -2.47 -5.04 -1.69
CA ASP A 226 -2.40 -3.82 -2.53
C ASP A 226 -1.10 -3.38 -3.21
N ARG A 227 0.08 -3.95 -2.92
CA ARG A 227 1.32 -3.62 -3.69
C ARG A 227 1.48 -4.48 -4.94
N LYS A 228 2.02 -3.88 -6.00
CA LYS A 228 2.34 -4.59 -7.25
C LYS A 228 3.73 -5.23 -7.16
N THR A 229 3.81 -6.55 -7.36
CA THR A 229 5.08 -7.28 -7.32
C THR A 229 5.89 -7.01 -8.57
N LYS A 230 7.10 -6.49 -8.38
CA LYS A 230 8.06 -6.22 -9.45
C LYS A 230 9.11 -7.30 -9.56
N GLU A 231 9.49 -7.90 -8.44
CA GLU A 231 10.44 -9.01 -8.42
C GLU A 231 10.01 -10.10 -7.45
N LEU A 232 10.12 -11.35 -7.89
CA LEU A 232 10.19 -12.54 -7.05
C LEU A 232 11.55 -13.20 -7.30
N SER A 233 12.33 -13.43 -6.25
CA SER A 233 13.60 -14.15 -6.36
C SER A 233 13.64 -15.24 -5.30
N ILE A 234 13.99 -16.47 -5.70
CA ILE A 234 14.05 -17.64 -4.82
C ILE A 234 15.45 -18.26 -4.89
N TRP A 235 16.12 -18.40 -3.75
CA TRP A 235 17.39 -19.09 -3.59
C TRP A 235 17.21 -20.40 -2.83
N SER A 236 17.47 -21.52 -3.48
CA SER A 236 17.34 -22.82 -2.87
C SER A 236 18.17 -23.88 -3.59
N HIS A 237 18.24 -25.07 -2.99
CA HIS A 237 18.48 -26.26 -3.81
C HIS A 237 17.36 -26.40 -4.84
N ALA A 238 17.68 -27.02 -5.98
CA ALA A 238 16.71 -27.17 -7.04
C ALA A 238 17.07 -28.33 -7.96
N ALA A 239 16.08 -28.73 -8.74
CA ALA A 239 16.19 -29.69 -9.81
C ALA A 239 15.49 -29.12 -11.06
N PRO A 240 15.46 -29.86 -12.19
CA PRO A 240 14.72 -29.46 -13.39
C PRO A 240 13.23 -29.15 -13.18
N ASP A 241 12.67 -29.59 -12.05
CA ASP A 241 11.30 -29.35 -11.57
C ASP A 241 11.11 -28.09 -10.73
N GLY A 242 12.19 -27.37 -10.41
CA GLY A 242 12.15 -26.10 -9.69
C GLY A 242 12.81 -26.14 -8.31
N PRO A 243 12.56 -25.12 -7.48
CA PRO A 243 13.14 -25.02 -6.15
C PRO A 243 12.59 -26.10 -5.21
N THR A 244 13.42 -26.54 -4.27
CA THR A 244 13.06 -27.48 -3.21
C THR A 244 12.97 -26.75 -1.88
N GLY A 245 12.00 -27.11 -1.04
CA GLY A 245 12.04 -26.83 0.39
C GLY A 245 13.06 -27.71 1.13
N THR A 246 13.17 -27.52 2.44
CA THR A 246 13.99 -28.34 3.34
C THR A 246 13.17 -29.40 4.07
N THR A 247 11.87 -29.15 4.24
CA THR A 247 10.88 -30.08 4.79
C THR A 247 9.91 -30.56 3.71
N THR A 248 9.02 -31.48 4.06
CA THR A 248 7.98 -31.97 3.16
C THR A 248 7.02 -30.85 2.78
N THR A 249 6.77 -30.73 1.49
CA THR A 249 5.85 -29.78 0.86
C THR A 249 4.44 -30.07 1.33
N SER A 250 3.81 -29.14 2.05
CA SER A 250 2.52 -29.40 2.70
C SER A 250 1.35 -29.52 1.72
N THR A 251 1.43 -28.86 0.57
CA THR A 251 0.36 -28.87 -0.45
C THR A 251 0.92 -28.90 -1.86
N ASP A 252 0.23 -29.63 -2.76
CA ASP A 252 0.63 -29.77 -4.17
C ASP A 252 2.07 -30.29 -4.37
N ALA A 253 2.52 -31.20 -3.49
CA ALA A 253 3.85 -31.80 -3.54
C ALA A 253 4.09 -32.61 -4.83
N LEU A 254 5.29 -32.50 -5.40
CA LEU A 254 5.72 -33.26 -6.58
C LEU A 254 6.50 -34.52 -6.18
N ASP A 255 7.52 -34.35 -5.34
CA ASP A 255 8.49 -35.39 -4.96
C ASP A 255 8.89 -35.30 -3.47
N GLY A 256 7.96 -34.77 -2.67
CA GLY A 256 8.18 -34.53 -1.25
C GLY A 256 8.66 -33.11 -0.97
N LYS A 257 9.70 -32.58 -1.63
CA LYS A 257 10.25 -31.24 -1.31
C LYS A 257 10.02 -30.18 -2.38
N GLN A 258 9.60 -30.58 -3.58
CA GLN A 258 9.20 -29.64 -4.64
C GLN A 258 7.69 -29.52 -4.72
N MET A 259 7.22 -28.39 -5.25
CA MET A 259 5.82 -28.13 -5.54
C MET A 259 5.54 -28.30 -7.04
N THR A 260 4.42 -28.94 -7.37
CA THR A 260 3.97 -29.14 -8.76
C THR A 260 3.65 -27.81 -9.45
N LEU A 261 3.70 -27.80 -10.79
CA LEU A 261 3.25 -26.63 -11.59
C LEU A 261 1.78 -26.26 -11.29
N THR A 262 0.94 -27.23 -10.91
CA THR A 262 -0.44 -26.98 -10.47
C THR A 262 -0.47 -26.17 -9.17
N GLY A 263 0.40 -26.48 -8.21
CA GLY A 263 0.57 -25.68 -6.99
C GLY A 263 1.06 -24.27 -7.30
N TRP A 264 2.11 -24.14 -8.12
CA TRP A 264 2.62 -22.84 -8.57
C TRP A 264 1.54 -21.99 -9.25
N ARG A 265 0.66 -22.60 -10.05
CA ARG A 265 -0.46 -21.91 -10.73
C ARG A 265 -1.48 -21.30 -9.77
N LYS A 266 -1.65 -21.86 -8.56
CA LYS A 266 -2.61 -21.37 -7.56
C LYS A 266 -2.14 -20.10 -6.84
N LEU A 267 -0.84 -19.80 -6.90
CA LEU A 267 -0.26 -18.64 -6.23
C LEU A 267 -0.69 -17.33 -6.92
N LYS A 268 -0.97 -16.32 -6.10
CA LYS A 268 -1.39 -14.98 -6.54
C LYS A 268 -0.29 -13.96 -6.23
N PHE A 269 0.42 -13.52 -7.25
CA PHE A 269 1.59 -12.65 -7.09
C PHE A 269 1.30 -11.15 -7.27
N ASN A 270 0.16 -10.76 -7.84
CA ASN A 270 -0.18 -9.36 -8.13
C ASN A 270 0.91 -8.58 -8.90
N TRP A 271 1.38 -9.12 -10.04
CA TRP A 271 2.46 -8.53 -10.82
C TRP A 271 2.20 -7.09 -11.26
N VAL A 272 3.26 -6.28 -11.28
CA VAL A 272 3.27 -4.96 -11.92
C VAL A 272 2.97 -5.08 -13.42
N ASP A 273 2.17 -4.16 -13.94
CA ASP A 273 1.84 -4.03 -15.37
C ASP A 273 1.46 -5.37 -16.03
N HIS A 274 0.65 -6.17 -15.33
CA HIS A 274 0.22 -7.49 -15.79
C HIS A 274 1.37 -8.42 -16.20
N GLY A 275 2.55 -8.24 -15.60
CA GLY A 275 3.75 -9.04 -15.82
C GLY A 275 4.80 -8.37 -16.70
N ASP A 276 4.46 -7.37 -17.51
CA ASP A 276 5.38 -6.85 -18.54
C ASP A 276 6.64 -6.16 -18.00
N LYS A 277 6.59 -5.68 -16.74
CA LYS A 277 7.75 -5.12 -16.03
C LYS A 277 8.15 -5.94 -14.81
N ALA A 278 7.66 -7.17 -14.71
CA ALA A 278 7.93 -8.06 -13.60
C ALA A 278 9.00 -9.08 -13.96
N VAL A 279 9.77 -9.51 -12.96
CA VAL A 279 10.77 -10.55 -13.09
C VAL A 279 10.57 -11.61 -12.00
N ALA A 280 10.72 -12.88 -12.36
CA ALA A 280 10.82 -13.99 -11.42
C ALA A 280 12.16 -14.72 -11.63
N ASN A 281 13.00 -14.78 -10.61
CA ASN A 281 14.31 -15.42 -10.68
C ASN A 281 14.33 -16.68 -9.80
N PHE A 282 14.73 -17.80 -10.38
CA PHE A 282 14.87 -19.07 -9.67
C PHE A 282 16.34 -19.49 -9.63
N PHE A 283 16.99 -19.19 -8.51
CA PHE A 283 18.38 -19.50 -8.24
C PHE A 283 18.48 -20.87 -7.56
N GLY A 284 19.06 -21.82 -8.27
CA GLY A 284 19.22 -23.20 -7.87
C GLY A 284 19.57 -24.07 -9.07
N CYS A 285 20.19 -25.22 -8.82
CA CYS A 285 20.69 -26.11 -9.87
C CYS A 285 19.62 -26.43 -10.92
N LYS A 286 19.97 -26.20 -12.20
CA LYS A 286 19.22 -26.69 -13.38
C LYS A 286 17.76 -26.20 -13.47
N THR A 287 17.41 -25.08 -12.86
CA THR A 287 16.05 -24.49 -12.97
C THR A 287 15.72 -23.94 -14.35
N GLY A 288 16.72 -23.76 -15.23
CA GLY A 288 16.56 -23.24 -16.58
C GLY A 288 17.39 -23.98 -17.61
N LEU A 289 17.21 -25.29 -17.73
CA LEU A 289 17.92 -26.10 -18.73
C LEU A 289 17.55 -25.67 -20.17
N PRO A 290 18.55 -25.50 -21.08
CA PRO A 290 18.31 -25.21 -22.50
C PRO A 290 17.51 -26.29 -23.22
N SER A 291 17.84 -27.56 -22.94
CA SER A 291 17.21 -28.75 -23.51
C SER A 291 16.56 -29.60 -22.42
N GLY A 292 15.46 -30.29 -22.75
CA GLY A 292 14.76 -31.15 -21.81
C GLY A 292 13.85 -30.40 -20.83
N LYS A 293 13.73 -30.91 -19.61
CA LYS A 293 12.83 -30.37 -18.58
C LYS A 293 13.39 -29.07 -18.01
N SER A 294 12.65 -27.98 -18.13
CA SER A 294 13.11 -26.64 -17.72
C SER A 294 12.01 -25.95 -16.92
N PHE A 295 12.19 -25.90 -15.59
CA PHE A 295 11.21 -25.33 -14.69
C PHE A 295 10.87 -23.88 -15.04
N SER A 296 11.88 -23.01 -15.19
CA SER A 296 11.69 -21.59 -15.53
C SER A 296 10.94 -21.39 -16.85
N ARG A 297 11.16 -22.24 -17.86
CA ARG A 297 10.37 -22.23 -19.10
C ARG A 297 8.94 -22.66 -18.85
N ASN A 298 8.75 -23.76 -18.14
CA ASN A 298 7.42 -24.32 -17.86
C ASN A 298 6.57 -23.38 -16.99
N ILE A 299 7.13 -22.82 -15.92
CA ILE A 299 6.40 -21.90 -15.04
C ILE A 299 6.04 -20.59 -15.74
N SER A 300 6.90 -20.10 -16.66
CA SER A 300 6.60 -18.91 -17.48
C SER A 300 5.40 -19.10 -18.43
N SER A 301 4.97 -20.34 -18.67
CA SER A 301 3.78 -20.65 -19.49
C SER A 301 2.47 -20.57 -18.69
N LEU A 302 2.53 -20.50 -17.36
CA LEU A 302 1.35 -20.50 -16.51
C LEU A 302 0.60 -19.16 -16.61
N PRO A 303 -0.74 -19.16 -16.53
CA PRO A 303 -1.54 -17.94 -16.62
C PRO A 303 -1.17 -16.88 -15.58
N ASN A 304 -0.80 -17.29 -14.36
CA ASN A 304 -0.38 -16.39 -13.30
C ASN A 304 1.06 -15.87 -13.44
N PHE A 305 1.80 -16.31 -14.46
CA PHE A 305 3.12 -15.78 -14.88
C PHE A 305 3.06 -15.13 -16.26
N LYS A 306 1.86 -14.88 -16.80
CA LYS A 306 1.70 -14.23 -18.10
C LYS A 306 2.52 -12.95 -18.13
N ASN A 307 3.30 -12.81 -19.21
CA ASN A 307 4.20 -11.72 -19.51
C ASN A 307 5.41 -11.49 -18.59
N VAL A 308 5.52 -12.23 -17.47
CA VAL A 308 6.66 -12.13 -16.55
C VAL A 308 7.93 -12.66 -17.22
N LEU A 309 9.06 -11.98 -17.04
CA LEU A 309 10.36 -12.52 -17.39
C LEU A 309 10.81 -13.51 -16.32
N VAL A 310 10.94 -14.78 -16.68
CA VAL A 310 11.31 -15.86 -15.75
C VAL A 310 12.72 -16.36 -16.03
N ALA A 311 13.62 -16.19 -15.06
CA ALA A 311 15.00 -16.61 -15.14
C ALA A 311 15.24 -17.94 -14.40
N GLY A 312 16.04 -18.84 -15.00
CA GLY A 312 16.54 -20.04 -14.35
C GLY A 312 18.01 -20.33 -14.66
N GLN A 313 18.71 -21.00 -13.75
CA GLN A 313 20.10 -21.41 -13.94
C GLN A 313 20.19 -22.64 -14.84
N GLN A 314 21.08 -22.58 -15.83
CA GLN A 314 21.24 -23.66 -16.81
C GLN A 314 22.00 -24.87 -16.27
N ASN A 315 22.78 -24.69 -15.19
CA ASN A 315 23.64 -25.72 -14.65
C ASN A 315 23.60 -25.71 -13.10
N SER A 316 24.53 -26.40 -12.47
CA SER A 316 24.76 -26.34 -11.02
C SER A 316 25.01 -24.90 -10.57
N GLY A 317 24.39 -24.54 -9.45
CA GLY A 317 24.52 -23.22 -8.85
C GLY A 317 25.73 -23.15 -7.91
N TYR A 318 26.51 -22.09 -8.01
CA TYR A 318 27.67 -21.84 -7.17
C TYR A 318 27.67 -20.40 -6.64
N PRO A 319 28.15 -20.16 -5.42
CA PRO A 319 28.33 -18.82 -4.91
C PRO A 319 29.47 -18.11 -5.65
N SER A 320 29.34 -16.80 -5.83
CA SER A 320 30.44 -15.99 -6.34
C SER A 320 30.35 -14.51 -5.97
N GLN A 321 31.48 -13.81 -5.91
CA GLN A 321 31.53 -12.36 -5.80
C GLN A 321 31.09 -11.60 -7.07
N TYR A 322 30.97 -12.29 -8.21
CA TYR A 322 30.60 -11.68 -9.49
C TYR A 322 29.46 -12.45 -10.17
N THR A 323 28.73 -11.74 -11.02
CA THR A 323 27.57 -12.29 -11.75
C THR A 323 27.95 -13.02 -13.03
N ASN A 324 29.13 -12.73 -13.59
CA ASN A 324 29.63 -13.25 -14.88
C ASN A 324 30.92 -14.10 -14.75
N TYR A 325 31.46 -14.27 -13.55
CA TYR A 325 32.69 -15.01 -13.31
C TYR A 325 32.66 -15.65 -11.93
N ARG A 326 33.03 -16.92 -11.83
CA ARG A 326 33.06 -17.65 -10.57
C ARG A 326 34.38 -17.41 -9.85
N ILE A 327 34.33 -16.49 -8.90
CA ILE A 327 35.31 -16.36 -7.82
C ILE A 327 34.58 -16.63 -6.50
N ASN A 328 35.01 -17.68 -5.80
CA ASN A 328 34.64 -17.90 -4.39
C ASN A 328 35.28 -16.80 -3.52
N SER A 329 34.98 -16.76 -2.23
CA SER A 329 35.38 -15.63 -1.40
C SER A 329 36.85 -15.22 -1.49
N GLU A 330 37.11 -13.90 -1.37
CA GLU A 330 38.47 -13.31 -1.27
C GLU A 330 39.34 -13.97 -0.20
N ASN A 331 38.74 -14.72 0.74
CA ASN A 331 39.40 -15.30 1.91
C ASN A 331 39.40 -16.85 1.95
N GLY A 332 39.02 -17.55 0.87
CA GLY A 332 39.17 -19.01 0.76
C GLY A 332 38.29 -19.88 1.70
N GLU A 333 37.58 -19.28 2.65
CA GLU A 333 36.65 -19.96 3.54
C GLU A 333 35.19 -19.55 3.24
N ASP A 334 34.28 -20.51 3.35
CA ASP A 334 32.83 -20.43 3.14
C ASP A 334 32.11 -19.55 4.19
N ASN A 335 32.75 -18.50 4.70
CA ASN A 335 32.20 -17.57 5.70
C ASN A 335 31.34 -16.49 5.03
N PHE A 336 30.15 -16.86 4.55
CA PHE A 336 29.26 -15.94 3.82
C PHE A 336 28.62 -14.89 4.73
N ILE A 337 28.39 -15.23 6.00
CA ILE A 337 27.68 -14.41 6.98
C ILE A 337 28.44 -14.43 8.30
N ASN A 338 28.61 -13.25 8.89
CA ASN A 338 29.06 -13.08 10.25
C ASN A 338 28.02 -12.23 10.99
N GLU A 339 27.31 -12.89 11.91
CA GLU A 339 26.21 -12.33 12.69
C GLU A 339 26.60 -12.28 14.17
N ASN A 340 26.58 -11.07 14.75
CA ASN A 340 26.62 -10.88 16.19
C ASN A 340 25.29 -10.28 16.65
N SER A 341 25.08 -10.19 17.97
CA SER A 341 23.80 -9.79 18.56
C SER A 341 23.27 -8.40 18.17
N LYS A 342 24.04 -7.60 17.42
CA LYS A 342 23.68 -6.24 17.00
C LYS A 342 23.80 -5.99 15.49
N ASN A 343 24.63 -6.73 14.77
CA ASN A 343 24.92 -6.48 13.36
C ASN A 343 25.07 -7.78 12.56
N ILE A 344 24.48 -7.79 11.36
CA ILE A 344 24.76 -8.79 10.32
C ILE A 344 25.74 -8.18 9.34
N THR A 345 26.92 -8.79 9.21
CA THR A 345 27.84 -8.54 8.10
C THR A 345 27.82 -9.74 7.18
N PHE A 346 27.81 -9.51 5.87
CA PHE A 346 27.81 -10.58 4.89
C PHE A 346 28.71 -10.20 3.73
N GLN A 347 29.27 -11.23 3.10
CA GLN A 347 30.04 -11.07 1.90
C GLN A 347 29.12 -10.94 0.68
N ILE A 348 29.42 -9.99 -0.22
CA ILE A 348 28.75 -9.90 -1.52
C ILE A 348 28.84 -11.25 -2.23
N THR A 349 27.67 -11.85 -2.45
CA THR A 349 27.51 -13.20 -2.97
C THR A 349 26.38 -13.20 -4.00
N TYR A 350 26.67 -13.70 -5.19
CA TYR A 350 25.75 -13.99 -6.27
C TYR A 350 25.64 -15.50 -6.42
N LEU A 351 24.50 -16.00 -6.89
CA LEU A 351 24.36 -17.42 -7.22
C LEU A 351 24.38 -17.57 -8.74
N ILE A 352 25.48 -18.10 -9.26
CA ILE A 352 25.74 -18.22 -10.69
C ILE A 352 25.71 -19.68 -11.14
N GLY A 353 25.32 -19.93 -12.39
CA GLY A 353 25.45 -21.26 -13.00
C GLY A 353 26.89 -21.47 -13.48
N GLY A 354 27.40 -22.70 -13.44
CA GLY A 354 28.71 -23.02 -14.02
C GLY A 354 28.99 -24.52 -14.05
N LYS A 355 30.16 -24.91 -14.54
CA LYS A 355 30.65 -26.30 -14.46
C LYS A 355 31.13 -26.62 -13.05
N GLY A 356 30.91 -27.88 -12.62
CA GLY A 356 31.50 -28.40 -11.40
C GLY A 356 33.01 -28.54 -11.52
N ARG A 357 33.73 -28.53 -10.38
CA ARG A 357 35.19 -28.72 -10.41
C ARG A 357 35.61 -30.08 -10.95
N SER A 358 34.76 -31.09 -10.75
CA SER A 358 34.93 -32.44 -11.29
C SER A 358 34.70 -32.55 -12.80
N ASP A 359 34.06 -31.55 -13.40
CA ASP A 359 33.54 -31.61 -14.77
C ASP A 359 34.40 -30.78 -15.76
N ASP A 360 35.42 -30.11 -15.25
CA ASP A 360 36.36 -29.30 -16.02
C ASP A 360 37.81 -29.69 -15.68
N TRP A 361 38.29 -30.72 -16.37
CA TRP A 361 39.61 -31.32 -16.13
C TRP A 361 40.75 -30.44 -16.66
N ASN A 362 40.43 -29.49 -17.55
CA ASN A 362 41.39 -28.57 -18.14
C ASN A 362 41.45 -27.23 -17.40
N LEU A 363 40.56 -27.00 -16.41
CA LEU A 363 40.47 -25.78 -15.59
C LEU A 363 40.20 -24.48 -16.37
N ASP A 364 39.76 -24.58 -17.63
CA ASP A 364 39.57 -23.43 -18.52
C ASP A 364 38.16 -22.82 -18.44
N GLU A 365 37.17 -23.57 -17.96
CA GLU A 365 35.75 -23.18 -17.97
C GLU A 365 35.11 -23.13 -16.57
N GLN A 366 35.78 -23.63 -15.54
CA GLN A 366 35.31 -23.71 -14.17
C GLN A 366 34.93 -22.35 -13.59
N ASP A 367 35.65 -21.32 -14.04
CA ASP A 367 35.48 -19.95 -13.59
C ASP A 367 34.49 -19.15 -14.46
N VAL A 368 34.05 -19.68 -15.59
CA VAL A 368 33.12 -18.99 -16.48
C VAL A 368 31.69 -19.20 -15.99
N ALA A 369 31.02 -18.12 -15.62
CA ALA A 369 29.62 -18.19 -15.25
C ALA A 369 28.75 -18.43 -16.50
N TYR A 370 27.72 -19.24 -16.35
CA TYR A 370 26.68 -19.42 -17.36
C TYR A 370 25.57 -18.42 -17.12
N ALA A 371 25.19 -17.70 -18.17
CA ALA A 371 24.04 -16.82 -18.13
C ALA A 371 22.76 -17.61 -17.82
N MET A 372 21.85 -17.00 -17.05
CA MET A 372 20.54 -17.58 -16.80
C MET A 372 19.72 -17.59 -18.09
N GLN A 373 18.94 -18.66 -18.29
CA GLN A 373 17.94 -18.72 -19.35
C GLN A 373 16.74 -17.87 -18.98
N ILE A 374 16.36 -16.94 -19.85
CA ILE A 374 15.21 -16.05 -19.66
C ILE A 374 14.06 -16.52 -20.53
N ASN A 375 12.92 -16.75 -19.90
CA ASN A 375 11.72 -17.25 -20.53
C ASN A 375 10.56 -16.27 -20.34
N LYS A 376 9.67 -16.18 -21.32
CA LYS A 376 8.42 -15.42 -21.26
C LYS A 376 7.36 -16.22 -22.00
N ASN A 377 6.20 -16.42 -21.38
CA ASN A 377 5.05 -17.10 -22.00
C ASN A 377 5.41 -18.49 -22.58
N GLY A 378 6.23 -19.27 -21.86
CA GLY A 378 6.64 -20.63 -22.25
C GLY A 378 7.77 -20.70 -23.27
N LYS A 379 8.35 -19.57 -23.70
CA LYS A 379 9.43 -19.52 -24.70
C LYS A 379 10.69 -18.87 -24.13
N THR A 380 11.85 -19.38 -24.49
CA THR A 380 13.13 -18.71 -24.24
C THR A 380 13.20 -17.43 -25.09
N VAL A 381 13.50 -16.30 -24.47
CA VAL A 381 13.59 -14.99 -25.14
C VAL A 381 14.99 -14.39 -25.10
N SER A 382 15.82 -14.75 -24.12
CA SER A 382 17.20 -14.30 -24.03
C SER A 382 18.00 -15.10 -23.01
N HIS A 383 19.28 -14.74 -22.86
CA HIS A 383 20.16 -15.18 -21.78
C HIS A 383 20.74 -13.95 -21.10
N LYS A 384 20.78 -13.93 -19.77
CA LYS A 384 21.43 -12.83 -19.02
C LYS A 384 22.06 -13.33 -17.73
N PHE A 385 23.15 -12.68 -17.33
CA PHE A 385 23.68 -12.81 -15.98
C PHE A 385 22.74 -12.16 -14.97
N GLN A 386 22.86 -12.57 -13.71
CA GLN A 386 22.22 -11.87 -12.60
C GLN A 386 22.62 -10.38 -12.63
N GLU A 387 21.72 -9.50 -12.22
CA GLU A 387 22.07 -8.09 -12.00
C GLU A 387 23.01 -7.96 -10.80
N GLY A 388 24.08 -7.20 -10.95
CA GLY A 388 25.07 -7.01 -9.90
C GLY A 388 26.48 -6.79 -10.43
N LYS A 389 27.46 -6.92 -9.55
CA LYS A 389 28.89 -6.75 -9.86
C LYS A 389 29.32 -7.72 -10.97
N ARG A 390 30.07 -7.22 -11.94
CA ARG A 390 30.76 -8.02 -12.97
C ARG A 390 32.27 -7.89 -12.80
N LYS A 391 32.99 -8.94 -13.20
CA LYS A 391 34.45 -8.94 -13.27
C LYS A 391 34.91 -8.23 -14.54
#